data_AF-A0A7U2I3H2-F1
#
_entry.id   AF-A0A7U2I3H2-F1
#
_cell.length_a   1.000
_cell.length_b   1.000
_cell.length_c   1.000
_cell.angle_alpha   90.00
_cell.angle_beta   90.00
_cell.angle_gamma   90.00
#
_symmetry.space_group_name_H-M   'P 1'
#
loop_
_entity.id
_entity.type
_entity.pdbx_description
1 polymer ?
#
loop_
_entity_poly.entity_id
_entity_poly.type
_entity_poly.pdbx_seq_one_letter_code
_entity_poly.pdbx_strand_id
1 'polypeptide(L)'
;MPSSLSITASQENVLPDFQKERDITSKNQMTSPLLKLSSEIRNMIYTEAFRSSTTLVRSDKDKTDAKYLKYSEESESTAALVRVSRQVRYEALPLFYALTTFDLSVCDSTRAAEWTIGVENSAGITSIIRSNNTIFVDMLDEAESGHKCFPNVKHLQDAEIGVYEEALNDAEEQARNRM
;
A
#
# COMPACT_ATOMS: atom_id res chain seq x y z
N MET A 1 -7.80 -10.67 -58.16
CA MET A 1 -9.17 -10.26 -57.77
C MET A 1 -9.35 -10.59 -56.30
N PRO A 2 -9.01 -9.67 -55.37
CA PRO A 2 -9.18 -9.92 -53.94
C PRO A 2 -10.63 -9.68 -53.54
N SER A 3 -11.26 -10.69 -52.95
CA SER A 3 -12.61 -10.67 -52.42
C SER A 3 -12.68 -9.79 -51.18
N SER A 4 -13.43 -8.70 -51.26
CA SER A 4 -13.72 -7.78 -50.17
C SER A 4 -14.70 -8.43 -49.18
N LEU A 5 -14.17 -8.89 -48.04
CA LEU A 5 -14.97 -9.30 -46.89
C LEU A 5 -15.55 -8.06 -46.21
N SER A 6 -16.84 -7.81 -46.45
CA SER A 6 -17.64 -6.81 -45.74
C SER A 6 -17.92 -7.31 -44.32
N ILE A 7 -17.18 -6.79 -43.34
CA ILE A 7 -17.50 -6.98 -41.92
C ILE A 7 -18.61 -6.00 -41.56
N THR A 8 -19.85 -6.46 -41.57
CA THR A 8 -20.99 -5.71 -41.03
C THR A 8 -20.89 -5.70 -39.51
N ALA A 9 -20.31 -4.62 -38.97
CA ALA A 9 -20.33 -4.32 -37.54
C ALA A 9 -21.79 -4.21 -37.07
N SER A 10 -22.23 -5.24 -36.37
CA SER A 10 -23.52 -5.23 -35.69
C SER A 10 -23.47 -4.13 -34.64
N GLN A 11 -24.34 -3.12 -34.76
CA GLN A 11 -24.53 -2.07 -33.76
C GLN A 11 -24.96 -2.74 -32.45
N GLU A 12 -24.00 -2.96 -31.56
CA GLU A 12 -24.25 -3.32 -30.17
C GLU A 12 -25.11 -2.24 -29.52
N ASN A 13 -26.21 -2.67 -28.90
CA ASN A 13 -26.94 -1.90 -27.89
C ASN A 13 -25.98 -1.62 -26.73
N VAL A 14 -25.17 -0.57 -26.85
CA VAL A 14 -24.31 -0.09 -25.76
C VAL A 14 -25.23 0.28 -24.60
N LEU A 15 -25.07 -0.42 -23.48
CA LEU A 15 -25.87 -0.21 -22.28
C LEU A 15 -25.90 1.29 -21.94
N PRO A 16 -27.10 1.89 -21.74
CA PRO A 16 -27.26 3.32 -21.49
C PRO A 16 -26.49 3.84 -20.26
N ASP A 17 -26.04 2.95 -19.37
CA ASP A 17 -25.28 3.28 -18.18
C ASP A 17 -23.86 3.80 -18.47
N PHE A 18 -23.20 3.29 -19.52
CA PHE A 18 -21.84 3.71 -19.86
C PHE A 18 -21.76 5.15 -20.36
N GLN A 19 -22.79 5.60 -21.08
CA GLN A 19 -22.83 6.96 -21.60
C GLN A 19 -22.98 7.97 -20.44
N LYS A 20 -23.82 7.62 -19.45
CA LYS A 20 -24.03 8.42 -18.24
C LYS A 20 -22.76 8.57 -17.40
N GLU A 21 -21.96 7.53 -17.27
CA GLU A 21 -20.66 7.60 -16.56
C GLU A 21 -19.65 8.51 -17.28
N ARG A 22 -19.63 8.49 -18.62
CA ARG A 22 -18.77 9.38 -19.43
C ARG A 22 -19.15 10.84 -19.25
N ASP A 23 -20.45 11.14 -19.28
CA ASP A 23 -20.94 12.52 -19.11
C ASP A 23 -20.62 13.06 -17.71
N ILE A 24 -20.79 12.24 -16.66
CA ILE A 24 -20.41 12.59 -15.29
C ILE A 24 -18.90 12.84 -15.18
N THR A 25 -18.08 11.98 -15.79
CA THR A 25 -16.62 12.11 -15.76
C THR A 25 -16.18 13.40 -16.46
N SER A 26 -16.71 13.67 -17.65
CA SER A 26 -16.44 14.89 -18.42
C SER A 26 -16.84 16.15 -17.64
N LYS A 27 -18.02 16.14 -17.01
CA LYS A 27 -18.48 17.26 -16.19
C LYS A 27 -17.60 17.49 -14.96
N ASN A 28 -17.20 16.42 -14.27
CA ASN A 28 -16.34 16.49 -13.08
C ASN A 28 -14.93 17.02 -13.40
N GLN A 29 -14.39 16.69 -14.57
CA GLN A 29 -13.11 17.22 -15.05
C GLN A 29 -13.16 18.75 -15.23
N MET A 30 -14.32 19.30 -15.62
CA MET A 30 -14.48 20.74 -15.82
C MET A 30 -14.67 21.53 -14.51
N THR A 31 -15.05 20.87 -13.41
CA THR A 31 -15.35 21.53 -12.13
C THR A 31 -14.26 21.38 -11.08
N SER A 32 -13.51 20.27 -11.07
CA SER A 32 -12.47 20.03 -10.07
C SER A 32 -11.17 20.75 -10.43
N PRO A 33 -10.66 21.68 -9.59
CA PRO A 33 -9.39 22.36 -9.84
C PRO A 33 -8.21 21.39 -9.98
N LEU A 34 -8.21 20.30 -9.21
CA LEU A 34 -7.16 19.28 -9.26
C LEU A 34 -7.18 18.51 -10.59
N LEU A 35 -8.37 18.18 -11.12
CA LEU A 35 -8.50 17.42 -12.38
C LEU A 35 -8.24 18.27 -13.63
N LYS A 36 -8.19 19.59 -13.50
CA LYS A 36 -7.77 20.51 -14.58
C LYS A 36 -6.26 20.52 -14.82
N LEU A 37 -5.48 20.08 -13.84
CA LEU A 37 -4.02 19.98 -13.97
C LEU A 37 -3.67 18.82 -14.90
N SER A 38 -2.50 18.86 -15.54
CA SER A 38 -1.99 17.69 -16.28
C SER A 38 -1.69 16.54 -15.31
N SER A 39 -1.68 15.30 -15.82
CA SER A 39 -1.34 14.12 -15.02
C SER A 39 0.05 14.24 -14.37
N GLU A 40 1.00 14.86 -15.05
CA GLU A 40 2.34 15.12 -14.52
C GLU A 40 2.30 15.97 -13.24
N ILE A 41 1.60 17.11 -13.28
CA ILE A 41 1.48 17.99 -12.11
C ILE A 41 0.70 17.30 -10.99
N ARG A 42 -0.34 16.53 -11.30
CA ARG A 42 -1.06 15.74 -10.30
C ARG A 42 -0.15 14.72 -9.61
N ASN A 43 0.64 13.98 -10.39
CA ASN A 43 1.59 13.01 -9.86
C ASN A 43 2.66 13.67 -8.98
N MET A 44 3.13 14.87 -9.32
CA MET A 44 4.02 15.64 -8.46
C MET A 44 3.34 15.97 -7.13
N ILE A 45 2.09 16.46 -7.15
CA ILE A 45 1.32 16.74 -5.94
C ILE A 45 1.17 15.48 -5.08
N TYR A 46 0.79 14.36 -5.68
CA TYR A 46 0.66 13.08 -4.96
C TYR A 46 1.98 12.64 -4.35
N THR A 47 3.07 12.76 -5.11
CA THR A 47 4.42 12.40 -4.65
C THR A 47 4.80 13.20 -3.42
N GLU A 48 4.61 14.52 -3.45
CA GLU A 48 4.89 15.38 -2.29
C GLU A 48 3.93 15.12 -1.12
N ALA A 49 2.66 14.84 -1.39
CA ALA A 49 1.68 14.55 -0.35
C ALA A 49 1.97 13.23 0.39
N PHE A 50 2.52 12.24 -0.30
CA PHE A 50 2.85 10.94 0.29
C PHE A 50 4.28 10.86 0.81
N ARG A 51 5.19 11.71 0.32
CA ARG A 51 6.59 11.73 0.75
C ARG A 51 6.67 11.94 2.26
N SER A 52 7.30 10.98 2.94
CA SER A 52 7.51 11.00 4.40
C SER A 52 6.22 10.93 5.22
N SER A 53 5.09 10.58 4.61
CA SER A 53 3.86 10.33 5.36
C SER A 53 3.96 8.99 6.08
N THR A 54 3.51 8.97 7.34
CA THR A 54 3.41 7.74 8.13
C THR A 54 1.94 7.44 8.36
N THR A 55 1.54 6.22 8.00
CA THR A 55 0.16 5.76 8.10
C THR A 55 0.07 4.63 9.11
N LEU A 56 -0.61 4.88 10.23
CA LEU A 56 -0.87 3.86 11.24
C LEU A 56 -1.93 2.90 10.73
N VAL A 57 -1.55 1.63 10.57
CA VAL A 57 -2.45 0.55 10.19
C VAL A 57 -3.06 -0.04 11.46
N ARG A 58 -4.38 0.06 11.60
CA ARG A 58 -5.10 -0.58 12.71
C ARG A 58 -5.76 -1.85 12.23
N SER A 59 -5.46 -2.96 12.91
CA SER A 59 -6.22 -4.20 12.74
C SER A 59 -7.60 -4.02 13.40
N ASP A 60 -8.66 -4.13 12.61
CA ASP A 60 -10.03 -4.11 13.12
C ASP A 60 -10.38 -5.48 13.68
N LYS A 61 -9.94 -5.76 14.92
CA LYS A 61 -10.15 -7.07 15.58
C LYS A 61 -11.63 -7.45 15.68
N ASP A 62 -12.51 -6.45 15.70
CA ASP A 62 -13.96 -6.63 15.90
C ASP A 62 -14.73 -6.89 14.60
N LYS A 63 -14.09 -6.79 13.43
CA LYS A 63 -14.75 -6.99 12.14
C LYS A 63 -14.01 -8.02 11.31
N THR A 64 -14.50 -9.25 11.37
CA THR A 64 -14.09 -10.38 10.52
C THR A 64 -14.17 -10.07 9.02
N ASP A 65 -14.94 -9.06 8.61
CA ASP A 65 -15.17 -8.66 7.21
C ASP A 65 -14.64 -7.27 6.84
N ALA A 66 -13.70 -6.69 7.59
CA ALA A 66 -13.15 -5.37 7.25
C ALA A 66 -12.33 -5.42 5.95
N LYS A 67 -13.00 -5.32 4.80
CA LYS A 67 -12.41 -5.21 3.45
C LYS A 67 -11.66 -3.89 3.19
N TYR A 68 -11.59 -3.00 4.18
CA TYR A 68 -11.07 -1.65 4.00
C TYR A 68 -10.11 -1.30 5.12
N LEU A 69 -8.95 -0.74 4.73
CA LEU A 69 -7.99 -0.12 5.63
C LEU A 69 -8.70 0.93 6.49
N LYS A 70 -8.63 0.74 7.81
CA LYS A 70 -8.90 1.80 8.77
C LYS A 70 -7.59 2.47 9.13
N TYR A 71 -7.53 3.76 8.84
CA TYR A 71 -6.42 4.62 9.21
C TYR A 71 -6.76 5.29 10.54
N SER A 72 -5.75 5.64 11.33
CA SER A 72 -5.96 6.54 12.48
C SER A 72 -6.42 7.91 11.99
N GLU A 73 -7.08 8.69 12.84
CA GLU A 73 -7.50 10.07 12.53
C GLU A 73 -6.31 10.93 12.04
N GLU A 74 -5.12 10.71 12.59
CA GLU A 74 -3.88 11.37 12.19
C GLU A 74 -3.46 10.99 10.76
N SER A 75 -3.66 9.72 10.39
CA SER A 75 -3.31 9.16 9.08
C SER A 75 -4.45 9.26 8.04
N GLU A 76 -5.65 9.67 8.44
CA GLU A 76 -6.78 9.85 7.52
C GLU A 76 -6.49 10.92 6.46
N SER A 77 -5.70 11.94 6.81
CA SER A 77 -5.33 13.03 5.90
C SER A 77 -4.57 12.51 4.67
N THR A 78 -3.58 11.66 4.87
CA THR A 78 -2.78 11.03 3.80
C THR A 78 -3.64 10.11 2.94
N ALA A 79 -4.44 9.26 3.58
CA ALA A 79 -5.29 8.30 2.87
C ALA A 79 -6.54 8.94 2.23
N ALA A 80 -6.86 10.20 2.54
CA ALA A 80 -8.02 10.89 1.96
C ALA A 80 -7.90 10.98 0.44
N LEU A 81 -6.69 11.22 -0.09
CA LEU A 81 -6.45 11.36 -1.53
C LEU A 81 -6.88 10.13 -2.32
N VAL A 82 -6.57 8.92 -1.82
CA VAL A 82 -6.95 7.66 -2.49
C VAL A 82 -8.45 7.36 -2.39
N ARG A 83 -9.22 8.16 -1.62
CA ARG A 83 -10.67 8.01 -1.43
C ARG A 83 -11.52 9.06 -2.15
N VAL A 84 -10.91 10.11 -2.73
CA VAL A 84 -11.65 11.23 -3.32
C VAL A 84 -12.48 10.83 -4.54
N SER A 85 -11.85 10.20 -5.53
CA SER A 85 -12.50 9.80 -6.78
C SER A 85 -11.82 8.59 -7.39
N ARG A 86 -12.51 7.88 -8.31
CA ARG A 86 -11.93 6.73 -9.02
C ARG A 86 -10.65 7.14 -9.78
N GLN A 87 -10.67 8.27 -10.50
CA GLN A 87 -9.52 8.75 -11.27
C GLN A 87 -8.32 9.05 -10.36
N VAL A 88 -8.51 9.86 -9.32
CA VAL A 88 -7.43 10.20 -8.37
C VAL A 88 -6.91 8.94 -7.70
N ARG A 89 -7.80 8.01 -7.31
CA ARG A 89 -7.39 6.72 -6.73
C ARG A 89 -6.48 5.94 -7.68
N TYR A 90 -6.82 5.79 -8.96
CA TYR A 90 -5.98 5.04 -9.90
C TYR A 90 -4.58 5.65 -10.08
N GLU A 91 -4.47 6.98 -10.05
CA GLU A 91 -3.19 7.67 -10.20
C GLU A 91 -2.38 7.69 -8.90
N ALA A 92 -3.04 7.93 -7.77
CA ALA A 92 -2.40 8.16 -6.49
C ALA A 92 -2.12 6.85 -5.72
N LEU A 93 -2.89 5.79 -5.91
CA LEU A 93 -2.76 4.55 -5.14
C LEU A 93 -1.38 3.87 -5.28
N PRO A 94 -0.79 3.76 -6.49
CA PRO A 94 0.57 3.21 -6.62
C PRO A 94 1.61 4.06 -5.89
N LEU A 95 1.50 5.39 -5.97
CA LEU A 95 2.39 6.33 -5.28
C LEU A 95 2.21 6.27 -3.76
N PHE A 96 0.98 6.09 -3.30
CA PHE A 96 0.67 5.95 -1.88
C PHE A 96 1.40 4.75 -1.29
N TYR A 97 1.28 3.57 -1.88
CA TYR A 97 1.99 2.39 -1.36
C TYR A 97 3.51 2.50 -1.49
N ALA A 98 4.01 3.10 -2.58
CA ALA A 98 5.44 3.22 -2.83
C ALA A 98 6.17 4.24 -1.94
N LEU A 99 5.49 5.31 -1.48
CA LEU A 99 6.11 6.43 -0.79
C LEU A 99 5.70 6.55 0.69
N THR A 100 4.58 5.96 1.08
CA THR A 100 4.07 6.02 2.46
C THR A 100 4.76 4.97 3.32
N THR A 101 5.12 5.36 4.54
CA THR A 101 5.58 4.40 5.55
C THR A 101 4.39 3.86 6.33
N PHE A 102 4.23 2.54 6.37
CA PHE A 102 3.14 1.90 7.10
C PHE A 102 3.59 1.52 8.50
N ASP A 103 3.02 2.16 9.51
CA ASP A 103 3.28 1.81 10.89
C ASP A 103 2.37 0.66 11.33
N LEU A 104 2.99 -0.47 11.63
CA LEU A 104 2.36 -1.71 12.11
C LEU A 104 2.61 -1.93 13.60
N SER A 105 3.08 -0.92 14.34
CA SER A 105 3.36 -1.01 15.79
C SER A 105 2.17 -1.48 16.62
N VAL A 106 0.95 -1.19 16.16
CA VAL A 106 -0.32 -1.57 16.83
C VAL A 106 -0.90 -2.89 16.30
N CYS A 107 -0.28 -3.50 15.29
CA CYS A 107 -0.73 -4.79 14.75
C CYS A 107 -0.15 -5.95 15.56
N ASP A 108 -1.03 -6.77 16.15
CA ASP A 108 -0.63 -7.97 16.89
C ASP A 108 0.15 -8.99 16.05
N SER A 109 -0.11 -9.05 14.73
CA SER A 109 0.52 -10.00 13.82
C SER A 109 0.72 -9.44 12.41
N THR A 110 1.73 -9.96 11.71
CA THR A 110 1.99 -9.67 10.29
C THR A 110 0.84 -10.08 9.39
N ARG A 111 0.21 -11.22 9.69
CA ARG A 111 -0.92 -11.74 8.92
C ARG A 111 -2.15 -10.81 9.01
N ALA A 112 -2.37 -10.18 10.17
CA ALA A 112 -3.40 -9.17 10.32
C ALA A 112 -3.11 -7.92 9.47
N ALA A 113 -1.85 -7.50 9.40
CA ALA A 113 -1.44 -6.38 8.55
C ALA A 113 -1.61 -6.71 7.05
N GLU A 114 -1.19 -7.90 6.62
CA GLU A 114 -1.36 -8.41 5.25
C GLU A 114 -2.82 -8.41 4.81
N TRP A 115 -3.72 -8.92 5.66
CA TRP A 115 -5.16 -8.90 5.38
C TRP A 115 -5.72 -7.49 5.27
N THR A 116 -5.20 -6.57 6.08
CA THR A 116 -5.70 -5.19 6.09
C THR A 116 -5.23 -4.44 4.84
N ILE A 117 -3.97 -4.61 4.44
CA ILE A 117 -3.39 -3.89 3.29
C ILE A 117 -3.82 -4.50 1.94
N GLY A 118 -4.10 -5.81 1.94
CA GLY A 118 -4.44 -6.56 0.75
C GLY A 118 -3.19 -7.09 0.04
N VAL A 119 -3.26 -8.36 -0.37
CA VAL A 119 -2.15 -9.08 -1.00
C VAL A 119 -1.76 -8.46 -2.34
N GLU A 120 -2.71 -7.85 -3.04
CA GLU A 120 -2.47 -7.19 -4.32
C GLU A 120 -1.69 -5.86 -4.17
N ASN A 121 -1.72 -5.25 -2.99
CA ASN A 121 -1.08 -3.97 -2.73
C ASN A 121 0.27 -4.12 -2.03
N SER A 122 0.54 -5.28 -1.43
CA SER A 122 1.76 -5.51 -0.66
C SER A 122 3.03 -5.37 -1.49
N ALA A 123 2.98 -5.72 -2.77
CA ALA A 123 4.08 -5.53 -3.71
C ALA A 123 4.42 -4.05 -3.99
N GLY A 124 3.54 -3.11 -3.62
CA GLY A 124 3.82 -1.68 -3.74
C GLY A 124 4.50 -1.09 -2.51
N ILE A 125 4.56 -1.81 -1.38
CA ILE A 125 5.01 -1.28 -0.09
C ILE A 125 6.54 -1.31 -0.01
N THR A 126 7.15 -0.16 0.26
CA THR A 126 8.61 -0.02 0.36
C THR A 126 9.09 0.16 1.81
N SER A 127 8.24 0.66 2.71
CA SER A 127 8.63 1.06 4.07
C SER A 127 7.60 0.65 5.11
N ILE A 128 8.05 -0.02 6.17
CA ILE A 128 7.23 -0.49 7.27
C ILE A 128 7.92 -0.19 8.62
N ILE A 129 7.16 0.25 9.60
CA ILE A 129 7.62 0.38 11.00
C ILE A 129 7.01 -0.76 11.83
N ARG A 130 7.84 -1.45 12.60
CA ARG A 130 7.41 -2.50 13.53
C ARG A 130 8.13 -2.37 14.86
N SER A 131 7.39 -2.28 15.97
CA SER A 131 7.93 -2.31 17.34
C SER A 131 9.11 -1.35 17.56
N ASN A 132 8.97 -0.09 17.14
CA ASN A 132 9.99 0.98 17.18
C ASN A 132 11.22 0.78 16.31
N ASN A 133 11.31 -0.31 15.54
CA ASN A 133 12.32 -0.49 14.51
C ASN A 133 11.72 -0.21 13.13
N THR A 134 12.36 0.68 12.38
CA THR A 134 12.04 0.92 10.97
C THR A 134 12.71 -0.18 10.14
N ILE A 135 11.91 -0.96 9.42
CA ILE A 135 12.40 -1.99 8.51
C ILE A 135 12.15 -1.50 7.09
N PHE A 136 13.23 -1.21 6.38
CA PHE A 136 13.15 -0.98 4.94
C PHE A 136 12.95 -2.34 4.28
N VAL A 137 11.83 -2.48 3.57
CA VAL A 137 11.56 -3.69 2.80
C VAL A 137 12.25 -3.48 1.47
N ASP A 138 13.53 -3.84 1.41
CA ASP A 138 14.21 -3.96 0.13
C ASP A 138 13.48 -5.04 -0.66
N MET A 139 12.72 -4.60 -1.67
CA MET A 139 12.10 -5.49 -2.64
C MET A 139 13.22 -6.16 -3.43
N LEU A 140 13.71 -7.29 -2.92
CA LEU A 140 14.55 -8.19 -3.68
C LEU A 140 13.72 -8.73 -4.85
N ASP A 141 14.26 -8.60 -6.06
CA ASP A 141 13.74 -9.18 -7.31
C ASP A 141 13.61 -10.71 -7.18
N GLU A 142 12.55 -11.20 -6.54
CA GLU A 142 12.19 -12.62 -6.55
C GLU A 142 11.23 -12.89 -7.72
N ALA A 143 11.71 -12.67 -8.95
CA ALA A 143 10.96 -12.94 -10.17
C ALA A 143 10.82 -14.45 -10.51
N GLU A 144 11.42 -15.36 -9.73
CA GLU A 144 11.49 -16.79 -10.11
C GLU A 144 10.72 -17.77 -9.20
N SER A 145 10.25 -17.32 -8.04
CA SER A 145 9.46 -18.14 -7.14
C SER A 145 7.97 -17.92 -7.42
N GLY A 146 7.31 -18.85 -8.09
CA GLY A 146 5.86 -18.80 -8.41
C GLY A 146 4.92 -18.77 -7.20
N HIS A 147 5.42 -18.51 -5.98
CA HIS A 147 4.64 -18.26 -4.79
C HIS A 147 4.55 -16.75 -4.55
N LYS A 148 3.32 -16.21 -4.59
CA LYS A 148 2.97 -14.86 -4.09
C LYS A 148 3.13 -14.84 -2.56
N CYS A 149 4.34 -14.99 -2.07
CA CYS A 149 4.67 -14.67 -0.71
C CYS A 149 4.96 -13.18 -0.66
N PHE A 150 4.57 -12.54 0.44
CA PHE A 150 5.11 -11.25 0.83
C PHE A 150 6.64 -11.28 0.64
N PRO A 151 7.28 -10.15 0.27
CA PRO A 151 8.73 -10.06 0.30
C PRO A 151 9.15 -10.66 1.64
N ASN A 152 9.98 -11.69 1.58
CA ASN A 152 10.47 -12.39 2.76
C ASN A 152 11.08 -11.29 3.61
N VAL A 153 10.33 -10.80 4.60
CA VAL A 153 10.85 -9.87 5.59
C VAL A 153 11.84 -10.76 6.31
N LYS A 154 13.08 -10.80 5.81
CA LYS A 154 14.17 -11.48 6.49
C LYS A 154 14.15 -10.83 7.85
N HIS A 155 13.65 -11.60 8.82
CA HIS A 155 13.62 -11.18 10.20
C HIS A 155 15.08 -10.92 10.54
N LEU A 156 15.50 -9.65 10.48
CA LEU A 156 16.74 -9.18 11.08
C LEU A 156 16.73 -9.43 12.60
N GLN A 157 15.59 -9.87 13.15
CA GLN A 157 15.42 -10.27 14.54
C GLN A 157 16.17 -11.55 14.92
N ASP A 158 16.37 -12.52 14.02
CA ASP A 158 16.96 -13.81 14.42
C ASP A 158 18.50 -13.74 14.55
N ALA A 159 19.14 -12.67 14.06
CA ALA A 159 20.57 -12.48 14.20
C ALA A 159 20.96 -11.52 15.33
N GLU A 160 20.11 -10.55 15.71
CA GLU A 160 20.46 -9.55 16.72
C GLU A 160 19.89 -9.81 18.11
N ILE A 161 18.78 -10.54 18.28
CA ILE A 161 18.24 -10.82 19.62
C ILE A 161 19.13 -11.82 20.38
N GLY A 162 19.72 -12.81 19.69
CA GLY A 162 20.64 -13.77 20.31
C GLY A 162 21.92 -13.14 20.88
N VAL A 163 22.41 -12.06 20.27
CA VAL A 163 23.64 -11.39 20.71
C VAL A 163 23.43 -10.60 22.01
N TYR A 164 22.22 -10.08 22.25
CA TYR A 164 21.93 -9.35 23.48
C TYR A 164 21.62 -10.28 24.65
N GLU A 165 20.96 -11.42 24.44
CA GLU A 165 20.70 -12.40 25.53
C GLU A 165 21.99 -13.10 25.99
N GLU A 166 22.91 -13.43 25.08
CA GLU A 166 24.20 -14.02 25.45
C GLU A 166 25.08 -13.03 26.23
N ALA A 167 25.13 -11.76 25.80
CA ALA A 167 25.87 -10.72 26.52
C ALA A 167 25.30 -10.39 27.91
N LEU A 168 23.97 -10.49 28.10
CA LEU A 168 23.33 -10.29 29.40
C LEU A 168 23.60 -11.46 30.34
N ASN A 169 23.54 -12.70 29.84
CA ASN A 169 23.85 -13.89 30.63
C ASN A 169 25.33 -13.92 31.05
N ASP A 170 26.26 -13.56 30.16
CA ASP A 170 27.69 -13.46 30.47
C ASP A 170 27.98 -12.39 31.53
N ALA A 171 27.27 -11.25 31.50
CA ALA A 171 27.42 -10.20 32.48
C ALA A 171 26.90 -10.63 33.88
N GLU A 172 25.77 -11.35 33.94
CA GLU A 172 25.24 -11.89 35.20
C GLU A 172 26.15 -12.99 35.79
N GLU A 173 26.75 -13.85 34.95
CA GLU A 173 27.66 -14.89 35.40
C GLU A 173 28.98 -14.31 35.93
N GLN A 174 29.53 -13.29 35.27
CA GLN A 174 30.70 -12.55 35.78
C GLN A 174 30.42 -11.84 37.10
N ALA A 175 29.20 -11.34 37.33
CA ALA A 175 28.81 -10.73 38.58
C ALA A 175 28.72 -11.75 39.73
N ARG A 176 28.19 -12.95 39.47
CA ARG A 176 28.13 -14.04 40.48
C ARG A 176 29.51 -14.54 40.90
N ASN A 177 30.46 -14.66 39.98
CA ASN A 177 31.81 -15.17 40.27
C ASN A 177 32.71 -14.16 41.01
N ARG A 178 32.27 -12.91 41.20
CA ARG A 178 33.01 -11.88 41.94
C ARG A 178 32.55 -11.70 43.39
N MET A 179 31.51 -12.41 43.84
CA MET A 179 31.08 -12.50 45.24
C MET A 179 31.64 -13.77 45.89
#